data_AF-A0AAV7PUJ5-F1
#
_entry.id   AF-A0AAV7PUJ5-F1
#
_cell.length_a   1.000
_cell.length_b   1.000
_cell.length_c   1.000
_cell.angle_alpha   90.00
_cell.angle_beta   90.00
_cell.angle_gamma   90.00
#
_symmetry.space_group_name_H-M   'P 1'
#
loop_
_entity.id
_entity.type
_entity.pdbx_description
1 polymer ?
#
loop_
_entity_poly.entity_id
_entity_poly.type
_entity_poly.pdbx_seq_one_letter_code
_entity_poly.pdbx_strand_id
1 'polypeptide(L)'
;MMALEVTVGVQFCFLLVVRIKRSHSTQLKMATLLADAAGTSVVTSVPAAPLARCLTNPVRYGSLFPSAQAAMADLKVLTIDGRGHLLGRLSAIVAKQVLLGRKVVVVRCEGINISGNFYRNKLKYLAFLRKRMNTNPSRGPYHFRAPSRIFWRTVRGMLPHKTKRGQAALERLKVFDGIPPPYDKRKRMVVPAALKIVRLKPTRKYAFLGRLAHEVGWKYQAITATLEEKRKEKAKIHYEKKKTVMKLKKQAEKNVEGKISKYTDILKQYGILV
;
A
#
# COMPACT_ATOMS: atom_id res chain seq x y z
N MET A 1 70.38 17.86 -8.32
CA MET A 1 70.18 16.98 -7.15
C MET A 1 69.05 16.04 -7.49
N MET A 2 69.36 14.97 -8.21
CA MET A 2 69.61 13.61 -7.72
C MET A 2 68.34 12.75 -7.78
N ALA A 3 68.38 11.78 -8.70
CA ALA A 3 67.51 10.62 -8.80
C ALA A 3 67.73 9.67 -7.62
N LEU A 4 66.74 8.81 -7.31
CA LEU A 4 66.99 7.45 -6.81
C LEU A 4 65.69 6.60 -6.81
N GLU A 5 65.72 5.55 -7.62
CA GLU A 5 64.92 4.33 -7.51
C GLU A 5 65.29 3.57 -6.23
N VAL A 6 64.36 2.81 -5.61
CA VAL A 6 64.65 1.43 -5.12
C VAL A 6 63.37 0.58 -5.09
N THR A 7 63.46 -0.55 -5.79
CA THR A 7 62.62 -1.74 -5.88
C THR A 7 63.00 -2.77 -4.82
N VAL A 8 62.04 -3.35 -4.09
CA VAL A 8 62.02 -4.76 -3.57
C VAL A 8 60.65 -4.98 -2.89
N GLY A 9 59.88 -6.06 -3.05
CA GLY A 9 60.22 -7.41 -3.46
C GLY A 9 60.07 -8.38 -2.27
N VAL A 10 58.98 -9.16 -2.26
CA VAL A 10 58.94 -10.60 -1.92
C VAL A 10 59.31 -10.99 -0.46
N GLN A 11 58.35 -11.32 0.43
CA GLN A 11 57.74 -12.65 0.63
C GLN A 11 58.42 -13.50 1.76
N PHE A 12 57.55 -13.99 2.65
CA PHE A 12 57.59 -15.27 3.38
C PHE A 12 58.19 -15.41 4.80
N CYS A 13 57.35 -16.07 5.62
CA CYS A 13 57.66 -17.03 6.70
C CYS A 13 58.19 -16.45 8.04
N PHE A 14 57.59 -16.69 9.23
CA PHE A 14 57.35 -17.99 9.87
C PHE A 14 56.35 -17.89 11.08
N LEU A 15 55.48 -18.90 11.24
CA LEU A 15 54.74 -19.47 12.41
C LEU A 15 54.33 -18.59 13.63
N LEU A 16 53.06 -18.58 14.08
CA LEU A 16 52.32 -19.65 14.83
C LEU A 16 50.79 -19.47 14.58
N VAL A 17 50.01 -20.38 13.93
CA VAL A 17 49.31 -21.60 14.45
C VAL A 17 48.28 -21.26 15.56
N VAL A 18 46.96 -21.55 15.57
CA VAL A 18 45.99 -22.42 14.85
C VAL A 18 44.57 -21.99 15.36
N ARG A 19 43.44 -21.94 14.63
CA ARG A 19 42.59 -23.11 14.26
C ARG A 19 41.33 -22.69 13.43
N ILE A 20 41.24 -23.28 12.25
CA ILE A 20 40.07 -23.80 11.49
C ILE A 20 39.05 -22.81 10.88
N LYS A 21 39.14 -22.82 9.54
CA LYS A 21 38.35 -22.20 8.47
C LYS A 21 37.46 -23.31 7.88
N ARG A 22 36.22 -23.02 7.47
CA ARG A 22 35.69 -23.25 6.08
C ARG A 22 34.16 -23.36 6.01
N SER A 23 33.61 -22.39 5.26
CA SER A 23 32.60 -22.53 4.21
C SER A 23 32.35 -23.95 3.69
N HIS A 24 31.08 -24.34 3.50
CA HIS A 24 30.65 -25.15 2.35
C HIS A 24 29.16 -24.89 2.05
N SER A 25 28.92 -24.05 1.04
CA SER A 25 27.81 -24.26 0.11
C SER A 25 28.09 -25.52 -0.69
N THR A 26 27.03 -26.10 -1.27
CA THR A 26 27.03 -27.25 -2.20
C THR A 26 27.29 -28.61 -1.54
N GLN A 27 26.22 -29.38 -1.32
CA GLN A 27 26.10 -30.80 -1.70
C GLN A 27 24.65 -31.24 -1.49
N LEU A 28 23.83 -30.91 -2.47
CA LEU A 28 22.56 -31.59 -2.77
C LEU A 28 22.85 -32.31 -4.09
N LYS A 29 23.33 -33.56 -3.99
CA LYS A 29 23.41 -34.56 -5.08
C LYS A 29 24.09 -35.83 -4.58
N MET A 30 23.41 -36.95 -4.83
CA MET A 30 23.90 -38.34 -4.87
C MET A 30 24.12 -39.07 -3.53
N ALA A 31 23.11 -39.84 -3.13
CA ALA A 31 23.32 -41.15 -2.51
C ALA A 31 22.05 -42.02 -2.69
N THR A 32 21.87 -42.51 -3.91
CA THR A 32 21.21 -43.79 -4.19
C THR A 32 22.31 -44.84 -4.35
N LEU A 33 22.32 -45.89 -3.52
CA LEU A 33 22.59 -47.30 -3.89
C LEU A 33 23.07 -48.15 -2.69
N LEU A 34 22.51 -49.37 -2.66
CA LEU A 34 22.94 -50.61 -1.98
C LEU A 34 22.77 -50.70 -0.45
N ALA A 35 22.50 -51.84 0.18
CA ALA A 35 21.77 -53.09 -0.08
C ALA A 35 22.16 -54.02 1.09
N ASP A 36 21.18 -54.78 1.57
CA ASP A 36 21.25 -56.09 2.23
C ASP A 36 21.67 -56.33 3.71
N ALA A 37 20.74 -57.08 4.34
CA ALA A 37 20.89 -58.23 5.24
C ALA A 37 21.06 -58.05 6.76
N ALA A 38 19.95 -58.21 7.49
CA ALA A 38 19.78 -59.25 8.51
C ALA A 38 18.29 -59.37 8.88
N GLY A 39 17.70 -60.55 8.67
CA GLY A 39 16.30 -60.84 9.01
C GLY A 39 16.13 -61.46 10.39
N THR A 40 14.94 -61.30 10.98
CA THR A 40 14.19 -62.40 11.60
C THR A 40 12.73 -61.98 11.82
N SER A 41 11.85 -62.91 11.49
CA SER A 41 10.39 -62.90 11.50
C SER A 41 9.76 -62.86 12.89
N VAL A 42 8.63 -62.16 13.08
CA VAL A 42 7.41 -62.73 13.70
C VAL A 42 6.18 -62.00 13.14
N VAL A 43 5.26 -62.81 12.61
CA VAL A 43 3.90 -62.49 12.18
C VAL A 43 2.99 -62.56 13.40
N THR A 44 2.24 -61.49 13.71
CA THR A 44 0.97 -61.64 14.45
C THR A 44 -0.05 -60.59 14.00
N SER A 45 -1.08 -61.11 13.34
CA SER A 45 -2.38 -60.56 13.02
C SER A 45 -3.16 -60.06 14.24
N VAL A 46 -3.82 -58.89 14.14
CA VAL A 46 -5.02 -58.55 14.94
C VAL A 46 -5.95 -57.67 14.08
N PRO A 47 -7.29 -57.85 14.14
CA PRO A 47 -8.16 -57.82 12.98
C PRO A 47 -8.92 -56.51 12.77
N ALA A 48 -9.49 -56.40 11.57
CA ALA A 48 -10.51 -55.42 11.20
C ALA A 48 -11.79 -55.59 12.03
N ALA A 49 -12.35 -54.47 12.50
CA ALA A 49 -13.69 -54.39 13.07
C ALA A 49 -14.52 -53.32 12.32
N PRO A 50 -15.85 -53.48 12.27
CA PRO A 50 -16.61 -53.21 11.06
C PRO A 50 -17.32 -51.85 11.02
N LEU A 51 -17.67 -51.50 9.79
CA LEU A 51 -18.52 -50.40 9.35
C LEU A 51 -19.84 -50.33 10.13
N ALA A 52 -20.02 -49.27 10.94
CA ALA A 52 -21.33 -48.79 11.31
C ALA A 52 -21.75 -47.66 10.34
N ARG A 53 -22.64 -48.01 9.41
CA ARG A 53 -23.43 -47.07 8.61
C ARG A 53 -24.38 -46.31 9.54
N CYS A 54 -24.14 -45.02 9.76
CA CYS A 54 -25.22 -44.08 10.06
C CYS A 54 -25.48 -43.24 8.81
N LEU A 55 -26.54 -43.64 8.10
CA LEU A 55 -27.18 -42.87 7.05
C LEU A 55 -27.88 -41.66 7.69
N THR A 56 -27.24 -40.49 7.63
CA THR A 56 -27.93 -39.22 7.80
C THR A 56 -27.45 -38.23 6.73
N ASN A 57 -28.29 -38.08 5.70
CA ASN A 57 -28.43 -36.95 4.78
C ASN A 57 -27.18 -36.12 4.44
N PRO A 58 -26.63 -36.21 3.21
CA PRO A 58 -25.75 -35.18 2.70
C PRO A 58 -26.59 -33.96 2.33
N VAL A 59 -26.77 -33.04 3.28
CA VAL A 59 -27.17 -31.67 2.92
C VAL A 59 -26.04 -31.13 2.05
N ARG A 60 -26.34 -30.92 0.77
CA ARG A 60 -25.49 -30.24 -0.20
C ARG A 60 -25.06 -28.88 0.38
N TYR A 61 -23.92 -28.81 1.04
CA TYR A 61 -23.21 -27.55 1.22
C TYR A 61 -22.44 -27.27 -0.05
N GLY A 62 -23.14 -26.64 -1.00
CA GLY A 62 -22.53 -26.00 -2.15
C GLY A 62 -21.48 -24.99 -1.71
N SER A 63 -20.26 -25.21 -2.19
CA SER A 63 -19.28 -24.20 -2.57
C SER A 63 -19.35 -22.83 -1.86
N LEU A 64 -18.68 -22.72 -0.72
CA LEU A 64 -18.23 -21.42 -0.17
C LEU A 64 -16.74 -21.48 0.18
N PHE A 65 -15.94 -22.03 -0.72
CA PHE A 65 -14.54 -21.62 -0.81
C PHE A 65 -14.54 -20.26 -1.54
N PRO A 66 -14.12 -19.15 -0.91
CA PRO A 66 -13.92 -17.91 -1.63
C PRO A 66 -12.92 -18.20 -2.74
N SER A 67 -13.32 -17.95 -3.99
CA SER A 67 -12.47 -18.18 -5.15
C SER A 67 -11.09 -17.55 -4.92
N ALA A 68 -10.05 -18.27 -5.31
CA ALA A 68 -8.65 -17.84 -5.27
C ALA A 68 -8.37 -16.49 -5.98
N GLN A 69 -9.37 -15.92 -6.66
CA GLN A 69 -9.35 -14.57 -7.24
C GLN A 69 -9.28 -13.44 -6.19
N ALA A 70 -9.63 -13.68 -4.92
CA ALA A 70 -9.43 -12.69 -3.87
C ALA A 70 -7.95 -12.58 -3.40
N ALA A 71 -7.10 -13.55 -3.77
CA ALA A 71 -5.71 -13.65 -3.28
C ALA A 71 -4.68 -12.91 -4.16
N MET A 72 -5.06 -12.44 -5.35
CA MET A 72 -4.23 -11.50 -6.12
C MET A 72 -4.70 -10.08 -5.86
N ALA A 73 -4.49 -9.63 -4.62
CA ALA A 73 -4.52 -8.21 -4.33
C ALA A 73 -3.34 -7.59 -5.08
N ASP A 74 -3.61 -7.06 -6.28
CA ASP A 74 -2.66 -6.40 -7.19
C ASP A 74 -1.43 -5.86 -6.44
N LEU A 75 -0.25 -6.42 -6.71
CA LEU A 75 1.03 -6.01 -6.10
C LEU A 75 1.37 -4.52 -6.37
N LYS A 76 0.55 -3.83 -7.17
CA LYS A 76 0.64 -2.43 -7.53
C LYS A 76 0.24 -1.51 -6.38
N VAL A 77 1.02 -0.45 -6.19
CA VAL A 77 0.75 0.58 -5.19
C VAL A 77 -0.53 1.36 -5.52
N LEU A 78 -1.52 1.30 -4.63
CA LEU A 78 -2.77 2.03 -4.77
C LEU A 78 -2.58 3.47 -4.29
N THR A 79 -2.53 4.43 -5.23
CA THR A 79 -2.43 5.86 -4.90
C THR A 79 -3.82 6.48 -4.87
N ILE A 80 -4.23 7.06 -3.74
CA ILE A 80 -5.56 7.64 -3.52
C ILE A 80 -5.43 9.15 -3.33
N ASP A 81 -6.27 9.94 -4.02
CA ASP A 81 -6.40 11.39 -3.79
C ASP A 81 -7.27 11.64 -2.54
N GLY A 82 -6.73 12.29 -1.52
CA GLY A 82 -7.45 12.61 -0.29
C GLY A 82 -8.45 13.76 -0.44
N ARG A 83 -8.34 14.58 -1.50
CA ARG A 83 -9.23 15.72 -1.70
C ARG A 83 -10.69 15.28 -1.76
N GLY A 84 -11.55 15.95 -0.99
CA GLY A 84 -13.00 15.78 -1.09
C GLY A 84 -13.53 14.52 -0.45
N HIS A 85 -12.69 13.71 0.20
CA HIS A 85 -13.11 12.50 0.92
C HIS A 85 -13.46 12.83 2.38
N LEU A 86 -14.34 12.03 2.98
CA LEU A 86 -14.65 12.11 4.40
C LEU A 86 -13.66 11.29 5.23
N LEU A 87 -13.02 11.92 6.22
CA LEU A 87 -11.93 11.37 7.03
C LEU A 87 -12.17 9.92 7.47
N GLY A 88 -13.21 9.68 8.28
CA GLY A 88 -13.47 8.35 8.83
C GLY A 88 -13.89 7.31 7.78
N ARG A 89 -14.64 7.71 6.75
CA ARG A 89 -15.09 6.79 5.70
C ARG A 89 -13.93 6.33 4.82
N LEU A 90 -13.03 7.24 4.48
CA LEU A 90 -11.81 6.91 3.75
C LEU A 90 -10.91 6.01 4.60
N SER A 91 -10.71 6.35 5.88
CA SER A 91 -9.88 5.57 6.79
C SER A 91 -10.35 4.12 6.95
N ALA A 92 -11.67 3.89 7.04
CA ALA A 92 -12.22 2.54 7.18
C ALA A 92 -11.93 1.65 5.96
N ILE A 93 -12.12 2.21 4.76
CA ILE A 93 -11.83 1.49 3.51
C ILE A 93 -10.33 1.22 3.40
N VAL A 94 -9.50 2.23 3.65
CA VAL A 94 -8.03 2.09 3.62
C VAL A 94 -7.54 1.05 4.63
N ALA A 95 -8.07 1.04 5.86
CA ALA A 95 -7.71 0.07 6.89
C ALA A 95 -7.95 -1.37 6.42
N LYS A 96 -9.12 -1.64 5.82
CA LYS A 96 -9.43 -2.98 5.30
C LYS A 96 -8.51 -3.38 4.15
N GLN A 97 -8.25 -2.47 3.20
CA GLN A 97 -7.36 -2.75 2.05
C GLN A 97 -5.93 -3.07 2.49
N VAL A 98 -5.44 -2.37 3.51
CA VAL A 98 -4.10 -2.55 4.05
C VAL A 98 -3.97 -3.87 4.83
N LEU A 99 -5.02 -4.31 5.52
CA LEU A 99 -5.10 -5.63 6.15
C LEU A 99 -5.16 -6.78 5.15
N LEU A 100 -5.75 -6.55 3.97
CA LEU A 100 -5.76 -7.49 2.85
C LEU A 100 -4.40 -7.60 2.14
N GLY A 101 -3.41 -6.76 2.51
CA GLY A 101 -2.06 -6.83 1.96
C GLY A 101 -1.72 -5.76 0.94
N ARG A 102 -2.66 -4.90 0.54
CA ARG A 102 -2.40 -3.86 -0.46
C ARG A 102 -1.51 -2.75 0.11
N LYS A 103 -0.53 -2.29 -0.67
CA LYS A 103 0.26 -1.09 -0.39
C LYS A 103 -0.53 0.13 -0.81
N VAL A 104 -0.95 0.95 0.15
CA VAL A 104 -1.82 2.11 -0.08
C VAL A 104 -1.08 3.40 0.23
N VAL A 105 -1.18 4.36 -0.68
CA VAL A 105 -0.62 5.70 -0.52
C VAL A 105 -1.75 6.70 -0.62
N VAL A 106 -1.98 7.48 0.44
CA VAL A 106 -2.93 8.58 0.44
C VAL A 106 -2.18 9.89 0.31
N VAL A 107 -2.45 10.63 -0.75
CA VAL A 107 -1.85 11.95 -1.02
C VAL A 107 -2.87 13.05 -0.77
N ARG A 108 -2.42 14.29 -0.56
CA ARG A 108 -3.28 15.47 -0.34
C ARG A 108 -4.22 15.35 0.86
N CYS A 109 -3.65 15.00 2.00
CA CYS A 109 -4.41 14.85 3.24
C CYS A 109 -4.99 16.17 3.75
N GLU A 110 -4.41 17.31 3.40
CA GLU A 110 -4.95 18.64 3.71
C GLU A 110 -6.34 18.87 3.11
N GLY A 111 -6.64 18.23 1.97
CA GLY A 111 -7.93 18.33 1.27
C GLY A 111 -9.01 17.37 1.77
N ILE A 112 -8.73 16.57 2.81
CA ILE A 112 -9.72 15.69 3.43
C ILE A 112 -10.74 16.54 4.19
N ASN A 113 -12.01 16.12 4.13
CA ASN A 113 -13.12 16.77 4.78
C ASN A 113 -13.58 15.98 6.02
N ILE A 114 -14.11 16.71 7.00
CA ILE A 114 -14.83 16.15 8.14
C ILE A 114 -16.25 16.71 8.09
N SER A 115 -17.26 15.86 8.26
CA SER A 115 -18.64 16.30 8.35
C SER A 115 -18.88 17.18 9.59
N GLY A 116 -19.84 18.10 9.49
CA GLY A 116 -20.18 19.02 10.58
C GLY A 116 -19.40 20.33 10.51
N ASN A 117 -19.90 21.32 11.27
CA ASN A 117 -19.32 22.66 11.28
C ASN A 117 -17.86 22.67 11.76
N PHE A 118 -17.06 23.59 11.21
CA PHE A 118 -15.66 23.78 11.54
C PHE A 118 -15.41 23.96 13.04
N TYR A 119 -16.15 24.85 13.69
CA TYR A 119 -16.00 25.15 15.11
C TYR A 119 -16.20 23.92 16.01
N ARG A 120 -17.22 23.09 15.71
CA ARG A 120 -17.47 21.84 16.43
C ARG A 120 -16.30 20.86 16.28
N ASN A 121 -15.75 20.75 15.09
CA ASN A 121 -14.60 19.88 14.84
C ASN A 121 -13.33 20.40 15.52
N LYS A 122 -13.12 21.73 15.56
CA LYS A 122 -12.03 22.37 16.31
C LYS A 122 -12.15 22.07 17.82
N LEU A 123 -13.33 22.25 18.41
CA LEU A 123 -13.57 21.94 19.83
C LEU A 123 -13.29 20.47 20.16
N LYS A 124 -13.72 19.53 19.30
CA LYS A 124 -13.38 18.11 19.45
C LYS A 124 -11.88 17.87 19.47
N TYR A 125 -11.14 18.56 18.60
CA TYR A 125 -9.69 18.42 18.54
C TYR A 125 -9.01 19.07 19.76
N LEU A 126 -9.45 20.25 20.19
CA LEU A 126 -8.94 20.92 21.39
C LEU A 126 -9.19 20.08 22.66
N ALA A 127 -10.36 19.45 22.77
CA ALA A 127 -10.63 18.49 23.84
C ALA A 127 -9.67 17.30 23.81
N PHE A 128 -9.29 16.83 22.60
CA PHE A 128 -8.26 15.82 22.46
C PHE A 128 -6.87 16.32 22.92
N LEU A 129 -6.48 17.55 22.61
CA LEU A 129 -5.20 18.13 23.07
C LEU A 129 -5.08 18.24 24.59
N ARG A 130 -6.20 18.53 25.27
CA ARG A 130 -6.24 18.60 26.73
C ARG A 130 -5.94 17.25 27.40
N LYS A 131 -6.12 16.12 26.68
CA LYS A 131 -5.77 14.79 27.18
C LYS A 131 -4.26 14.64 27.23
N ARG A 132 -3.66 14.87 28.39
CA ARG A 132 -2.24 14.66 28.69
C ARG A 132 -2.09 13.76 29.92
N MET A 133 -0.97 13.05 30.00
CA MET A 133 -0.57 12.38 31.24
C MET A 133 -0.16 13.45 32.24
N ASN A 134 -0.72 13.40 33.47
CA ASN A 134 -0.46 14.43 34.48
C ASN A 134 0.97 14.35 35.02
N THR A 135 1.50 13.13 35.22
CA THR A 135 2.83 12.89 35.79
C THR A 135 3.96 13.23 34.83
N ASN A 136 3.97 12.64 33.63
CA ASN A 136 4.96 12.92 32.59
C ASN A 136 4.30 13.08 31.21
N PRO A 137 4.07 14.32 30.75
CA PRO A 137 3.44 14.59 29.46
C PRO A 137 4.16 13.94 28.26
N SER A 138 5.48 13.76 28.33
CA SER A 138 6.29 13.18 27.24
C SER A 138 6.01 11.70 26.99
N ARG A 139 5.55 10.96 28.02
CA ARG A 139 5.10 9.56 27.90
C ARG A 139 3.61 9.43 27.57
N GLY A 140 2.89 10.56 27.53
CA GLY A 140 1.46 10.62 27.28
C GLY A 140 1.08 10.41 25.81
N PRO A 141 -0.20 10.63 25.48
CA PRO A 141 -0.67 10.56 24.10
C PRO A 141 0.00 11.62 23.21
N TYR A 142 0.65 11.18 22.13
CA TYR A 142 1.19 12.11 21.14
C TYR A 142 0.09 12.74 20.29
N HIS A 143 0.02 14.07 20.37
CA HIS A 143 -0.89 14.87 19.58
C HIS A 143 -0.20 15.32 18.29
N PHE A 144 -0.42 14.61 17.19
CA PHE A 144 0.10 15.07 15.89
C PHE A 144 -0.63 16.36 15.44
N ARG A 145 0.02 17.17 14.58
CA ARG A 145 -0.58 18.40 14.03
C ARG A 145 -0.80 18.33 12.53
N ALA A 146 0.09 17.65 11.80
CA ALA A 146 -0.01 17.52 10.35
C ALA A 146 -1.28 16.75 9.92
N PRO A 147 -1.97 17.17 8.83
CA PRO A 147 -3.17 16.51 8.31
C PRO A 147 -2.93 15.02 8.01
N SER A 148 -1.80 14.71 7.38
CA SER A 148 -1.34 13.35 7.07
C SER A 148 -1.24 12.48 8.34
N ARG A 149 -0.67 13.01 9.41
CA ARG A 149 -0.52 12.29 10.68
C ARG A 149 -1.83 12.15 11.44
N ILE A 150 -2.74 13.12 11.30
CA ILE A 150 -4.12 12.99 11.81
C ILE A 150 -4.82 11.83 11.10
N PHE A 151 -4.76 11.79 9.76
CA PHE A 151 -5.31 10.69 8.97
C PHE A 151 -4.68 9.34 9.36
N TRP A 152 -3.35 9.26 9.42
CA TRP A 152 -2.63 8.05 9.84
C TRP A 152 -3.06 7.59 11.24
N ARG A 153 -3.25 8.52 12.18
CA ARG A 153 -3.71 8.20 13.54
C ARG A 153 -5.14 7.64 13.54
N THR A 154 -6.03 8.16 12.69
CA THR A 154 -7.38 7.59 12.54
C THR A 154 -7.35 6.17 11.96
N VAL A 155 -6.50 5.92 10.95
CA VAL A 155 -6.35 4.57 10.37
C VAL A 155 -5.73 3.62 11.39
N ARG A 156 -4.72 4.06 12.15
CA ARG A 156 -4.15 3.29 13.27
C ARG A 156 -5.19 2.91 14.33
N GLY A 157 -6.16 3.78 14.60
CA GLY A 157 -7.27 3.50 15.52
C GLY A 157 -8.22 2.41 15.02
N MET A 158 -8.27 2.19 13.69
CA MET A 158 -9.08 1.15 13.05
C MET A 158 -8.31 -0.15 12.80
N LEU A 159 -7.02 -0.21 13.13
CA LEU A 159 -6.16 -1.37 12.93
C LEU A 159 -5.73 -1.99 14.28
N PRO A 160 -5.53 -3.32 14.35
CA PRO A 160 -4.99 -4.01 15.53
C PRO A 160 -3.47 -3.76 15.67
N HIS A 161 -3.06 -2.50 15.80
CA HIS A 161 -1.68 -2.00 15.72
C HIS A 161 -0.75 -2.46 16.84
N LYS A 162 -1.28 -3.12 17.87
CA LYS A 162 -0.49 -3.75 18.94
C LYS A 162 0.10 -5.08 18.49
N THR A 163 -0.56 -5.77 17.55
CA THR A 163 -0.09 -7.03 16.97
C THR A 163 0.94 -6.79 15.86
N LYS A 164 1.81 -7.76 15.60
CA LYS A 164 2.78 -7.72 14.49
C LYS A 164 2.10 -7.59 13.13
N ARG A 165 0.98 -8.29 12.93
CA ARG A 165 0.15 -8.16 11.72
C ARG A 165 -0.33 -6.72 11.49
N GLY A 166 -0.81 -6.06 12.54
CA GLY A 166 -1.26 -4.66 12.46
C GLY A 166 -0.11 -3.67 12.25
N GLN A 167 1.09 -3.96 12.78
CA GLN A 167 2.29 -3.17 12.54
C GLN A 167 2.72 -3.27 11.06
N ALA A 168 2.82 -4.48 10.53
CA ALA A 168 3.11 -4.71 9.11
C ALA A 168 2.05 -4.07 8.18
N ALA A 169 0.79 -4.03 8.63
CA ALA A 169 -0.27 -3.31 7.93
C ALA A 169 0.03 -1.79 7.90
N LEU A 170 0.35 -1.17 9.03
CA LEU A 170 0.70 0.26 9.08
C LEU A 170 1.93 0.63 8.24
N GLU A 171 2.92 -0.26 8.11
CA GLU A 171 4.10 -0.06 7.26
C GLU A 171 3.75 0.00 5.76
N ARG A 172 2.69 -0.71 5.34
CA ARG A 172 2.20 -0.67 3.96
C ARG A 172 1.46 0.64 3.63
N LEU A 173 1.02 1.38 4.64
CA LEU A 173 0.30 2.65 4.48
C LEU A 173 1.30 3.82 4.48
N LYS A 174 1.32 4.59 3.39
CA LYS A 174 2.03 5.87 3.33
C LYS A 174 1.04 7.01 3.17
N VAL A 175 1.29 8.11 3.86
CA VAL A 175 0.38 9.25 3.92
C VAL A 175 1.18 10.53 3.78
N PHE A 176 0.73 11.42 2.89
CA PHE A 176 1.44 12.66 2.59
C PHE A 176 0.50 13.87 2.59
N ASP A 177 1.04 15.02 3.00
CA ASP A 177 0.45 16.34 2.79
C ASP A 177 0.93 16.86 1.42
N GLY A 178 0.02 17.36 0.59
CA GLY A 178 0.29 17.60 -0.82
C GLY A 178 0.60 16.32 -1.61
N ILE A 179 1.18 16.47 -2.80
CA ILE A 179 1.65 15.35 -3.63
C ILE A 179 3.16 15.47 -3.86
N PRO A 180 3.97 14.58 -3.26
CA PRO A 180 5.40 14.61 -3.49
C PRO A 180 5.78 14.04 -4.88
N PRO A 181 6.98 14.36 -5.40
CA PRO A 181 7.44 14.01 -6.75
C PRO A 181 7.34 12.54 -7.21
N PRO A 182 7.42 11.50 -6.36
CA PRO A 182 7.22 10.13 -6.86
C PRO A 182 5.76 9.82 -7.26
N TYR A 183 4.78 10.61 -6.79
CA TYR A 183 3.34 10.35 -7.00
C TYR A 183 2.63 11.42 -7.85
N ASP A 184 3.31 12.49 -8.27
CA ASP A 184 2.73 13.60 -9.03
C ASP A 184 2.31 13.20 -10.45
N LYS A 185 3.14 12.40 -11.11
CA LYS A 185 2.97 11.85 -12.47
C LYS A 185 2.09 10.61 -12.49
N ARG A 186 1.78 10.02 -11.32
CA ARG A 186 0.95 8.81 -11.21
C ARG A 186 -0.53 9.17 -11.27
N LYS A 187 -1.33 8.31 -11.92
CA LYS A 187 -2.80 8.39 -11.87
C LYS A 187 -3.24 8.09 -10.44
N ARG A 188 -3.97 9.03 -9.86
CA ARG A 188 -4.54 8.91 -8.52
C ARG A 188 -5.97 8.39 -8.64
N MET A 189 -6.30 7.46 -7.75
CA MET A 189 -7.62 6.86 -7.65
C MET A 189 -8.46 7.63 -6.64
N VAL A 190 -9.77 7.53 -6.79
CA VAL A 190 -10.77 8.13 -5.92
C VAL A 190 -11.63 7.00 -5.36
N VAL A 191 -12.14 7.16 -4.14
CA VAL A 191 -13.03 6.19 -3.50
C VAL A 191 -14.43 6.80 -3.43
N PRO A 192 -15.33 6.46 -4.38
CA PRO A 192 -16.67 7.07 -4.45
C PRO A 192 -17.47 6.88 -3.16
N ALA A 193 -17.32 5.73 -2.51
CA ALA A 193 -17.99 5.41 -1.25
C ALA A 193 -17.59 6.32 -0.07
N ALA A 194 -16.48 7.06 -0.18
CA ALA A 194 -16.01 7.99 0.85
C ALA A 194 -16.05 9.46 0.40
N LEU A 195 -16.47 9.76 -0.83
CA LEU A 195 -16.57 11.14 -1.32
C LEU A 195 -17.64 11.92 -0.56
N LYS A 196 -17.30 13.15 -0.18
CA LYS A 196 -18.22 14.10 0.47
C LYS A 196 -19.44 14.39 -0.39
N ILE A 197 -19.26 14.58 -1.69
CA ILE A 197 -20.36 14.91 -2.64
C ILE A 197 -21.41 13.79 -2.66
N VAL A 198 -20.97 12.53 -2.58
CA VAL A 198 -21.87 11.36 -2.63
C VAL A 198 -22.50 11.09 -1.25
N ARG A 199 -21.75 11.30 -0.17
CA ARG A 199 -22.16 10.84 1.17
C ARG A 199 -22.80 11.89 2.06
N LEU A 200 -22.65 13.18 1.74
CA LEU A 200 -23.17 14.27 2.55
C LEU A 200 -24.24 15.04 1.76
N LYS A 201 -25.36 15.37 2.40
CA LYS A 201 -26.36 16.28 1.82
C LYS A 201 -25.71 17.64 1.51
N PRO A 202 -26.04 18.27 0.36
CA PRO A 202 -25.38 19.51 -0.07
C PRO A 202 -25.56 20.67 0.92
N THR A 203 -26.67 20.70 1.66
CA THR A 203 -26.99 21.74 2.65
C THR A 203 -26.16 21.65 3.94
N ARG A 204 -25.43 20.55 4.18
CA ARG A 204 -24.71 20.34 5.45
C ARG A 204 -23.30 20.90 5.39
N LYS A 205 -22.96 21.71 6.41
CA LYS A 205 -21.61 22.25 6.62
C LYS A 205 -20.59 21.14 6.86
N TYR A 206 -19.37 21.36 6.40
CA TYR A 206 -18.21 20.48 6.59
C TYR A 206 -16.96 21.31 6.90
N ALA A 207 -15.93 20.64 7.40
CA ALA A 207 -14.65 21.24 7.76
C ALA A 207 -13.53 20.67 6.90
N PHE A 208 -12.59 21.52 6.49
CA PHE A 208 -11.34 21.09 5.86
C PHE A 208 -10.32 20.68 6.92
N LEU A 209 -9.69 19.52 6.72
CA LEU A 209 -8.67 19.02 7.63
C LEU A 209 -7.42 19.90 7.64
N GLY A 210 -7.02 20.45 6.48
CA GLY A 210 -5.88 21.37 6.38
C GLY A 210 -6.06 22.64 7.22
N ARG A 211 -7.23 23.28 7.15
CA ARG A 211 -7.54 24.46 7.99
C ARG A 211 -7.56 24.10 9.47
N LEU A 212 -8.20 22.99 9.82
CA LEU A 212 -8.28 22.53 11.21
C LEU A 212 -6.88 22.23 11.78
N ALA A 213 -6.03 21.57 11.00
CA ALA A 213 -4.65 21.29 11.37
C ALA A 213 -3.85 22.57 11.61
N HIS A 214 -3.99 23.58 10.74
CA HIS A 214 -3.29 24.85 10.87
C HIS A 214 -3.66 25.60 12.15
N GLU A 215 -4.96 25.78 12.42
CA GLU A 215 -5.43 26.47 13.63
C GLU A 215 -5.06 25.74 14.93
N VAL A 216 -4.69 24.46 14.86
CA VAL A 216 -4.25 23.66 16.00
C VAL A 216 -2.70 23.65 16.13
N GLY A 217 -1.97 24.18 15.16
CA GLY A 217 -0.52 24.36 15.22
C GLY A 217 0.28 23.65 14.12
N TRP A 218 -0.34 23.30 12.98
CA TRP A 218 0.41 22.86 11.80
C TRP A 218 1.02 24.07 11.07
N LYS A 219 2.35 24.09 10.99
CA LYS A 219 3.13 25.24 10.49
C LYS A 219 3.28 25.29 8.97
N TYR A 220 3.15 24.16 8.29
CA TYR A 220 3.54 24.02 6.88
C TYR A 220 2.42 24.26 5.86
N GLN A 221 1.31 24.90 6.26
CA GLN A 221 0.18 25.13 5.36
C GLN A 221 0.58 25.98 4.14
N ALA A 222 1.23 27.12 4.36
CA ALA A 222 1.63 28.04 3.29
C ALA A 222 2.63 27.39 2.33
N ILE A 223 3.65 26.72 2.86
CA ILE A 223 4.67 26.02 2.05
C ILE A 223 4.02 24.91 1.22
N THR A 224 3.08 24.15 1.79
CA THR A 224 2.39 23.10 1.04
C THR A 224 1.53 23.68 -0.08
N ALA A 225 0.88 24.84 0.15
CA ALA A 225 0.07 25.52 -0.87
C ALA A 225 0.93 25.99 -2.06
N THR A 226 2.07 26.64 -1.81
CA THR A 226 2.97 27.11 -2.88
C THR A 226 3.58 25.96 -3.68
N LEU A 227 3.94 24.85 -3.02
CA LEU A 227 4.42 23.65 -3.72
C LEU A 227 3.32 22.99 -4.56
N GLU A 228 2.08 22.95 -4.08
CA GLU A 228 0.94 22.43 -4.83
C GLU A 228 0.58 23.33 -6.02
N GLU A 229 0.76 24.65 -5.93
CA GLU A 229 0.60 25.59 -7.06
C GLU A 229 1.62 25.33 -8.15
N LYS A 230 2.92 25.29 -7.81
CA LYS A 230 4.00 24.91 -8.74
C LYS A 230 3.72 23.55 -9.41
N ARG A 231 3.18 22.59 -8.66
CA ARG A 231 2.79 21.27 -9.20
C ARG A 231 1.61 21.37 -10.17
N LYS A 232 0.60 22.21 -9.89
CA LYS A 232 -0.56 22.42 -10.76
C LYS A 232 -0.16 23.10 -12.07
N GLU A 233 0.75 24.06 -12.05
CA GLU A 233 1.28 24.70 -13.26
C GLU A 233 1.95 23.67 -14.19
N LYS A 234 2.86 22.86 -13.65
CA LYS A 234 3.48 21.74 -14.40
C LYS A 234 2.44 20.75 -14.94
N ALA A 235 1.41 20.46 -14.14
CA ALA A 235 0.32 19.58 -14.56
C ALA A 235 -0.56 20.19 -15.66
N LYS A 236 -0.76 21.52 -15.67
CA LYS A 236 -1.50 22.24 -16.71
C LYS A 236 -0.77 22.14 -18.05
N ILE A 237 0.54 22.43 -18.06
CA ILE A 237 1.39 22.31 -19.25
C ILE A 237 1.33 20.87 -19.81
N HIS A 238 1.45 19.86 -18.94
CA HIS A 238 1.33 18.46 -19.36
C HIS A 238 -0.05 18.15 -19.94
N TYR A 239 -1.13 18.66 -19.33
CA TYR A 239 -2.49 18.41 -19.81
C TYR A 239 -2.77 19.05 -21.18
N GLU A 240 -2.26 20.26 -21.42
CA GLU A 240 -2.34 20.94 -22.70
C GLU A 240 -1.63 20.15 -23.79
N LYS A 241 -0.38 19.71 -23.53
CA LYS A 241 0.36 18.81 -24.44
C LYS A 241 -0.39 17.50 -24.69
N LYS A 242 -1.03 16.93 -23.66
CA LYS A 242 -1.82 15.71 -23.82
C LYS A 242 -3.06 15.93 -24.68
N LYS A 243 -3.73 17.09 -24.56
CA LYS A 243 -4.87 17.47 -25.41
C LYS A 243 -4.47 17.61 -26.87
N THR A 244 -3.35 18.28 -27.15
CA THR A 244 -2.87 18.45 -28.53
C THR A 244 -2.50 17.10 -29.15
N VAL A 245 -1.76 16.25 -28.44
CA VAL A 245 -1.44 14.88 -28.89
C VAL A 245 -2.71 14.05 -29.13
N MET A 246 -3.72 14.15 -28.25
CA MET A 246 -4.99 13.45 -28.45
C MET A 246 -5.74 13.94 -29.69
N LYS A 247 -5.73 15.25 -29.97
CA LYS A 247 -6.33 15.83 -31.18
C LYS A 247 -5.62 15.32 -32.45
N LEU A 248 -4.29 15.36 -32.45
CA LEU A 248 -3.49 14.84 -33.56
C LEU A 248 -3.70 13.34 -33.78
N LYS A 249 -3.78 12.56 -32.70
CA LYS A 249 -4.08 11.12 -32.78
C LYS A 249 -5.43 10.87 -33.46
N LYS A 250 -6.48 11.61 -33.06
CA LYS A 250 -7.80 11.50 -33.70
C LYS A 250 -7.77 11.89 -35.18
N GLN A 251 -6.99 12.90 -35.55
CA GLN A 251 -6.82 13.27 -36.95
C GLN A 251 -6.11 12.17 -37.75
N ALA A 252 -5.05 11.58 -37.19
CA ALA A 252 -4.34 10.47 -37.80
C ALA A 252 -5.22 9.22 -37.95
N GLU A 253 -6.04 8.90 -36.94
CA GLU A 253 -7.03 7.82 -36.99
C GLU A 253 -8.01 8.01 -38.16
N LYS A 254 -8.51 9.24 -38.38
CA LYS A 254 -9.38 9.56 -39.52
C LYS A 254 -8.67 9.45 -40.87
N ASN A 255 -7.45 9.97 -40.96
CA ASN A 255 -6.69 9.94 -42.22
C ASN A 255 -6.36 8.51 -42.68
N VAL A 256 -6.23 7.56 -41.73
CA VAL A 256 -5.84 6.17 -42.00
C VAL A 256 -7.05 5.21 -41.95
N GLU A 257 -8.26 5.72 -41.76
CA GLU A 257 -9.50 4.94 -41.56
C GLU A 257 -9.70 3.84 -42.60
N GLY A 258 -9.48 4.13 -43.88
CA GLY A 258 -9.61 3.15 -44.96
C GLY A 258 -8.69 1.92 -44.79
N LYS A 259 -7.48 2.10 -44.24
CA LYS A 259 -6.51 1.01 -44.02
C LYS A 259 -6.78 0.20 -42.74
N ILE A 260 -7.42 0.82 -41.74
CA ILE A 260 -7.70 0.19 -40.43
C ILE A 260 -9.12 -0.38 -40.32
N SER A 261 -10.00 -0.07 -41.30
CA SER A 261 -11.41 -0.48 -41.38
C SER A 261 -11.65 -1.93 -40.94
N LYS A 262 -10.94 -2.88 -41.57
CA LYS A 262 -11.02 -4.32 -41.26
C LYS A 262 -10.82 -4.64 -39.77
N TYR A 263 -9.89 -3.97 -39.10
CA TYR A 263 -9.62 -4.20 -37.67
C TYR A 263 -10.66 -3.49 -36.79
N THR A 264 -11.09 -2.30 -37.17
CA THR A 264 -12.15 -1.57 -36.46
C THR A 264 -13.48 -2.30 -36.50
N ASP A 265 -13.83 -2.97 -37.60
CA ASP A 265 -15.08 -3.72 -37.70
C ASP A 265 -15.09 -4.94 -36.75
N ILE A 266 -13.95 -5.63 -36.65
CA ILE A 266 -13.76 -6.70 -35.65
C ILE A 266 -13.91 -6.12 -34.23
N LEU A 267 -13.29 -4.98 -33.93
CA LEU A 267 -13.39 -4.34 -32.60
C LEU A 267 -14.82 -3.88 -32.28
N LYS A 268 -15.60 -3.47 -33.28
CA LYS A 268 -17.02 -3.13 -33.15
C LYS A 268 -17.88 -4.36 -32.87
N GLN A 269 -17.59 -5.48 -33.52
CA GLN A 269 -18.26 -6.77 -33.23
C GLN A 269 -18.08 -7.19 -31.77
N TYR A 270 -16.89 -6.96 -31.19
CA TYR A 270 -16.63 -7.20 -29.76
C TYR A 270 -17.11 -6.09 -28.82
N GLY A 271 -17.71 -5.01 -29.34
CA GLY A 271 -18.22 -3.88 -28.56
C GLY A 271 -17.14 -3.02 -27.89
N ILE A 272 -15.88 -3.11 -28.33
CA ILE A 272 -14.76 -2.34 -27.77
C ILE A 272 -14.80 -0.89 -28.26
N LEU A 273 -15.18 -0.73 -29.54
CA LEU A 273 -15.42 0.56 -30.17
C LEU A 273 -16.92 0.63 -30.50
N VAL A 274 -17.55 1.73 -30.10
CA VAL A 274 -18.93 2.08 -30.45
C VAL A 274 -18.89 3.20 -31.48
#